data_AF-A0A9D4EX32-F1
#
_entry.id   AF-A0A9D4EX32-F1
#
_cell.length_a   1.000
_cell.length_b   1.000
_cell.length_c   1.000
_cell.angle_alpha   90.00
_cell.angle_beta   90.00
_cell.angle_gamma   90.00
#
_symmetry.space_group_name_H-M   'P 1'
#
loop_
_entity.id
_entity.type
_entity.pdbx_description
1 polymer ?
#
loop_
_entity_poly.entity_id
_entity_poly.type
_entity_poly.pdbx_seq_one_letter_code
_entity_poly.pdbx_strand_id
1 'polypeptide(L)' 'MGYPLNDGGLFILDVDASGLGIGGVLAQEQKGRERVISYASRATYRADKNYCITGQEL' A
#
# COMPACT_ATOMS: atom_id res chain seq x y z
N MET A 1 -10.91 12.34 6.00
CA MET A 1 -9.66 12.29 5.19
C MET A 1 -8.63 13.17 5.87
N GLY A 2 -7.50 12.59 6.28
CA GLY A 2 -6.39 13.32 6.92
C GLY A 2 -5.42 13.82 5.85
N TYR A 3 -5.06 15.09 5.90
CA TYR A 3 -4.02 15.65 5.04
C TYR A 3 -2.64 15.22 5.58
N PRO A 4 -1.67 14.89 4.71
CA PRO A 4 -0.31 14.61 5.16
C PRO A 4 0.28 15.90 5.74
N LEU A 5 0.79 15.81 6.97
CA LEU A 5 1.51 16.91 7.61
C LEU A 5 2.99 16.75 7.32
N ASN A 6 3.65 17.82 6.89
CA ASN A 6 5.11 17.82 6.67
C ASN A 6 5.84 18.07 8.01
N ASP A 7 5.49 17.29 9.03
CA ASP A 7 5.96 17.42 10.42
C ASP A 7 7.19 16.52 10.69
N GLY A 8 7.68 15.81 9.67
CA GLY A 8 8.68 14.74 9.85
C GLY A 8 8.13 13.48 10.53
N GLY A 9 6.81 13.40 10.74
CA GLY A 9 6.14 12.24 11.32
C GLY A 9 6.28 10.99 10.45
N LEU A 10 6.36 9.83 11.12
CA LEU A 10 6.57 8.53 10.47
C LEU A 10 5.42 8.22 9.51
N PHE A 11 5.77 7.84 8.28
CA PHE A 11 4.81 7.26 7.34
C PHE A 11 4.82 5.75 7.47
N ILE A 12 3.65 5.18 7.71
CA ILE A 12 3.43 3.74 7.83
C ILE A 12 2.65 3.32 6.60
N LEU A 13 3.28 2.49 5.78
CA LEU A 13 2.68 1.93 4.57
C LEU A 13 2.47 0.44 4.80
N ASP A 14 1.21 0.05 4.95
CA ASP A 14 0.81 -1.35 5.02
C ASP A 14 0.32 -1.78 3.63
N VAL A 15 0.89 -2.84 3.06
CA VAL A 15 0.54 -3.33 1.72
C VAL A 15 0.29 -4.83 1.80
N ASP A 16 -0.95 -5.24 1.51
CA ASP A 16 -1.33 -6.62 1.29
C ASP A 16 -1.41 -6.89 -0.21
N ALA A 17 -0.59 -7.81 -0.70
CA ALA A 17 -0.65 -8.30 -2.07
C ALA A 17 -1.30 -9.68 -2.07
N SER A 18 -2.56 -9.73 -2.46
CA SER A 18 -3.27 -10.98 -2.73
C SER A 18 -3.14 -11.33 -4.22
N GLY A 19 -3.11 -12.61 -4.60
CA GLY A 19 -2.92 -13.06 -6.00
C GLY A 19 -3.96 -12.57 -7.04
N LEU A 20 -4.93 -11.75 -6.61
CA LEU A 20 -5.96 -11.08 -7.42
C LEU A 20 -5.82 -9.54 -7.45
N GLY A 21 -5.08 -8.95 -6.52
CA GLY A 21 -4.89 -7.50 -6.42
C GLY A 21 -4.02 -7.08 -5.24
N ILE A 22 -3.48 -5.87 -5.35
CA ILE A 22 -2.66 -5.24 -4.31
C ILE A 22 -3.52 -4.21 -3.60
N GLY A 23 -3.68 -4.35 -2.30
CA GLY A 23 -4.27 -3.36 -1.41
C GLY A 23 -3.19 -2.74 -0.52
N GLY A 24 -3.34 -1.47 -0.18
CA GLY A 24 -2.45 -0.81 0.75
C GLY A 24 -3.10 0.37 1.46
N VAL A 25 -2.68 0.59 2.70
CA VAL A 25 -3.13 1.68 3.56
C VAL A 25 -1.91 2.54 3.89
N LEU A 26 -2.01 3.83 3.59
CA LEU A 26 -1.02 4.82 3.99
C LEU A 26 -1.53 5.56 5.23
N ALA A 27 -0.82 5.40 6.34
CA ALA A 27 -1.02 6.14 7.57
C ALA A 27 0.21 6.98 7.90
N GLN A 28 0.00 8.02 8.71
CA GLN A 28 1.06 8.86 9.23
C GLN A 28 0.87 9.07 10.73
N GLU A 29 1.94 9.00 11.50
CA GLU A 29 1.93 9.47 12.88
C GLU A 29 1.99 11.00 12.91
N GLN A 30 0.90 11.63 13.36
CA GLN A 30 0.79 13.08 13.49
C GLN A 30 0.60 13.44 14.97
N LYS A 31 1.60 14.12 15.55
CA LYS A 31 1.56 14.56 16.97
C LYS A 31 1.26 13.41 17.96
N GLY A 32 1.89 12.26 17.75
CA GLY A 32 1.71 11.06 18.58
C GLY A 32 0.36 10.35 18.40
N ARG A 33 -0.35 10.61 17.29
CA ARG A 33 -1.59 9.92 16.93
C ARG A 33 -1.51 9.47 15.48
N GLU A 34 -1.74 8.19 15.25
CA GLU A 34 -1.83 7.63 13.91
C GLU A 34 -3.07 8.17 13.18
N ARG A 35 -2.87 8.65 11.96
CA ARG A 35 -3.90 9.17 11.08
C ARG A 35 -3.79 8.50 9.72
N VAL A 36 -4.86 7.84 9.28
CA VAL A 36 -4.94 7.32 7.92
C VAL A 36 -5.01 8.47 6.93
N ILE A 37 -4.06 8.49 6.01
CA ILE A 37 -3.91 9.51 4.97
C ILE A 37 -4.67 9.07 3.72
N SER A 38 -4.41 7.85 3.25
CA SER A 38 -5.00 7.36 2.01
C SER A 38 -5.13 5.84 1.99
N TYR A 39 -6.09 5.36 1.21
CA TYR A 39 -6.22 3.96 0.83
C TYR A 39 -5.84 3.83 -0.64
N ALA A 40 -4.92 2.94 -0.94
CA ALA A 40 -4.48 2.63 -2.29
C ALA A 40 -4.79 1.16 -2.58
N SER A 41 -5.80 0.88 -3.40
CA SER A 41 -6.09 -0.47 -3.86
C SER A 41 -6.01 -0.52 -5.38
N ARG A 42 -5.20 -1.44 -5.90
CA ARG A 42 -5.05 -1.69 -7.33
C ARG A 42 -5.38 -3.15 -7.60
N ALA A 43 -6.50 -3.39 -8.29
CA ALA A 43 -6.78 -4.70 -8.83
C ALA A 43 -5.72 -5.04 -9.88
N THR A 44 -5.00 -6.16 -9.71
CA THR A 44 -4.14 -6.72 -10.76
C THR A 44 -5.05 -7.40 -11.79
N TYR A 45 -5.79 -6.59 -12.53
CA TYR A 45 -6.67 -7.06 -13.57
C TYR A 45 -5.83 -7.53 -14.76
N ARG A 46 -5.68 -8.86 -14.89
CA ARG A 46 -5.32 -9.68 -16.08
C ARG A 46 -4.12 -9.28 -16.97
N ALA A 47 -3.64 -8.04 -16.98
CA ALA A 47 -2.50 -7.57 -17.74
C ALA A 47 -1.15 -7.98 -17.11
N ASP A 48 -1.13 -8.22 -15.79
CA ASP A 48 0.06 -8.71 -15.07
C ASP A 48 0.07 -10.24 -14.88
N LYS A 49 -1.05 -10.93 -15.11
CA LYS A 49 -1.07 -12.41 -15.07
C LYS A 49 -0.22 -13.05 -16.17
N ASN A 50 0.17 -12.28 -17.18
CA ASN A 50 1.07 -12.72 -18.25
C ASN A 50 2.50 -12.18 -18.09
N TYR A 51 2.81 -11.43 -17.03
CA TYR A 51 4.20 -11.17 -16.64
C TYR A 51 4.58 -12.21 -15.59
N CYS A 52 4.88 -13.40 -16.10
CA CYS A 52 5.67 -14.45 -15.49
C CYS A 52 5.62 -14.56 -13.96
N ILE A 53 4.79 -15.49 -13.50
CA ILE A 53 5.22 -16.51 -12.54
C ILE A 53 6.43 -17.29 -13.11
N THR A 54 7.58 -16.64 -13.18
CA THR A 54 8.89 -17.31 -13.30
C THR A 54 9.77 -16.66 -12.24
N GLY A 55 9.80 -17.29 -11.06
CA GLY A 55 10.49 -16.76 -9.89
C GLY A 55 10.04 -17.34 -8.55
N GLN A 56 8.99 -18.18 -8.54
CA GLN A 56 8.87 -19.25 -7.54
C GLN A 56 9.37 -20.52 -8.21
N GLU A 57 10.42 -21.11 -7.63
CA GLU A 57 11.08 -22.38 -7.99
C GLU A 57 12.24 -22.27 -9.00
N LEU A 58 13.38 -21.69 -8.57
CA LEU A 58 14.64 -22.44 -8.48
C LEU A 58 15.59 -21.82 -7.44
#